data_AF-A0A4Q3KWS9-F1
#
_entry.id   AF-A0A4Q3KWS9-F1
#
_cell.length_a   1.000
_cell.length_b   1.000
_cell.length_c   1.000
_cell.angle_alpha   90.00
_cell.angle_beta   90.00
_cell.angle_gamma   90.00
#
_symmetry.space_group_name_H-M   'P 1'
#
loop_
_entity.id
_entity.type
_entity.pdbx_description
1 polymer ?
#
loop_
_entity_poly.entity_id
_entity_poly.type
_entity_poly.pdbx_seq_one_letter_code
_entity_poly.pdbx_strand_id
1 'polypeptide(L)'
;MAEASSSASMGEQGSRAVRLREHALNLLRHAGAWLEIEGYPGRVRSYDDEELLILHRTPFQPPPISSAAEAAGIDAETQRMAAREYGLDIWRDKKKVLSLIWDGDHEVGVVVYKEGPWESGLVALARKHTPPASRRRR
;
A
#
# COMPACT_ATOMS: atom_id res chain seq x y z
N MET A 1 17.55 -25.32 -16.60
CA MET A 1 17.89 -23.90 -16.38
C MET A 1 16.68 -23.10 -16.83
N ALA A 2 15.77 -22.83 -15.90
CA ALA A 2 14.56 -22.05 -16.14
C ALA A 2 14.58 -20.85 -15.17
N GLU A 3 13.79 -19.83 -15.54
CA GLU A 3 13.47 -18.64 -14.74
C GLU A 3 14.46 -17.47 -14.86
N ALA A 4 14.49 -16.87 -16.05
CA ALA A 4 14.53 -15.41 -16.11
C ALA A 4 13.06 -14.95 -16.06
N SER A 5 12.60 -14.62 -14.84
CA SER A 5 11.28 -14.07 -14.56
C SER A 5 10.97 -12.91 -15.50
N SER A 6 9.77 -12.97 -16.07
CA SER A 6 9.17 -11.99 -16.95
C SER A 6 9.22 -10.57 -16.39
N SER A 7 10.27 -9.82 -16.75
CA SER A 7 10.22 -8.37 -16.85
C SER A 7 9.42 -8.01 -18.11
N ALA A 8 8.10 -8.13 -18.07
CA ALA A 8 7.22 -7.88 -19.21
C ALA A 8 6.03 -7.00 -18.83
N SER A 9 6.07 -5.76 -19.32
CA SER A 9 5.00 -4.76 -19.44
C SER A 9 4.10 -4.55 -18.22
N MET A 10 4.20 -3.36 -17.61
CA MET A 10 3.19 -2.86 -16.67
C MET A 10 1.84 -2.75 -17.41
N GLY A 11 1.04 -3.82 -17.37
CA GLY A 11 -0.30 -3.86 -17.96
C GLY A 11 -1.19 -2.76 -17.38
N GLU A 12 -2.37 -2.55 -17.97
CA GLU A 12 -3.31 -1.49 -17.53
C GLU A 12 -3.59 -1.54 -16.02
N GLN A 13 -3.66 -2.75 -15.46
CA GLN A 13 -3.81 -3.01 -14.02
C GLN A 13 -2.64 -2.46 -13.20
N GLY A 14 -1.40 -2.68 -13.61
CA GLY A 14 -0.22 -2.16 -12.93
C GLY A 14 -0.17 -0.63 -12.96
N SER A 15 -0.45 -0.04 -14.12
CA SER A 15 -0.51 1.41 -14.28
C SER A 15 -1.62 2.04 -13.42
N ARG A 16 -2.76 1.35 -13.28
CA ARG A 16 -3.87 1.76 -12.42
C ARG A 16 -3.51 1.66 -10.94
N ALA A 17 -2.89 0.56 -10.53
CA ALA A 17 -2.44 0.36 -9.16
C ALA A 17 -1.39 1.40 -8.73
N VAL A 18 -0.45 1.77 -9.60
CA VAL A 18 0.52 2.85 -9.35
C VAL A 18 -0.19 4.20 -9.15
N ARG A 19 -1.18 4.54 -9.99
CA ARG A 19 -1.95 5.79 -9.80
C ARG A 19 -2.70 5.81 -8.48
N LEU A 20 -3.29 4.68 -8.07
CA LEU A 20 -3.98 4.55 -6.79
C LEU A 20 -3.01 4.67 -5.61
N ARG A 21 -1.78 4.14 -5.73
CA ARG A 21 -0.70 4.34 -4.75
C ARG A 21 -0.46 5.82 -4.50
N GLU A 22 -0.27 6.61 -5.55
CA GLU A 22 -0.01 8.06 -5.41
C GLU A 22 -1.14 8.78 -4.69
N HIS A 23 -2.40 8.44 -5.01
CA HIS A 23 -3.56 9.00 -4.31
C HIS A 23 -3.60 8.62 -2.83
N ALA A 24 -3.32 7.35 -2.50
CA ALA A 24 -3.28 6.87 -1.12
C ALA A 24 -2.14 7.51 -0.32
N LEU A 25 -0.93 7.59 -0.88
CA LEU A 25 0.21 8.23 -0.23
C LEU A 25 -0.06 9.72 0.02
N ASN A 26 -0.67 10.40 -0.95
CA ASN A 26 -1.04 11.80 -0.80
C ASN A 26 -2.14 12.00 0.27
N LEU A 27 -3.14 11.11 0.33
CA LEU A 27 -4.14 11.10 1.40
C LEU A 27 -3.49 10.90 2.77
N LEU A 28 -2.63 9.89 2.92
CA LEU A 28 -1.90 9.62 4.15
C LEU A 28 -1.01 10.80 4.58
N ARG A 29 -0.42 11.51 3.62
CA ARG A 29 0.40 12.71 3.88
C ARG A 29 -0.42 13.83 4.54
N HIS A 30 -1.67 14.01 4.13
CA HIS A 30 -2.51 15.14 4.56
C HIS A 30 -3.50 14.79 5.68
N ALA A 31 -3.99 13.55 5.72
CA ALA A 31 -5.01 13.10 6.66
C ALA A 31 -4.64 11.82 7.42
N GLY A 32 -3.48 11.21 7.12
CA GLY A 32 -3.03 10.02 7.82
C GLY A 32 -2.58 10.34 9.25
N ALA A 33 -2.90 9.45 10.17
CA ALA A 33 -2.44 9.44 11.55
C ALA A 33 -1.37 8.36 11.76
N TRP A 34 -0.58 8.51 12.82
CA TRP A 34 0.30 7.45 13.28
C TRP A 34 -0.47 6.56 14.24
N LEU A 35 -0.69 5.29 13.87
CA LEU A 35 -1.35 4.31 14.73
C LEU A 35 -0.35 3.28 15.24
N GLU A 36 -0.49 2.94 16.52
CA GLU A 36 0.15 1.76 17.09
C GLU A 36 -0.75 0.57 16.79
N ILE A 37 -0.19 -0.43 16.10
CA ILE A 37 -0.90 -1.67 15.78
C ILE A 37 -0.36 -2.77 16.66
N GLU A 38 -1.26 -3.49 17.32
CA GLU A 38 -0.90 -4.64 18.13
C GLU A 38 -0.09 -5.66 17.32
N GLY A 39 1.06 -6.05 17.84
CA GLY A 39 2.00 -6.95 17.17
C GLY A 39 2.97 -6.27 16.19
N TYR A 40 2.77 -5.01 15.80
CA TYR A 40 3.71 -4.30 14.92
C TYR A 40 4.78 -3.55 15.73
N PRO A 41 6.07 -3.68 15.41
CA PRO A 41 7.12 -2.92 16.08
C PRO A 41 7.06 -1.45 15.65
N GLY A 42 6.29 -0.66 16.39
CA GLY A 42 6.21 0.79 16.26
C GLY A 42 4.91 1.30 15.63
N ARG A 43 4.92 2.58 15.26
CA ARG A 43 3.79 3.28 14.67
C ARG A 43 3.81 3.15 13.16
N VAL A 44 2.70 2.79 12.55
CA VAL A 44 2.50 2.84 11.10
C VAL A 44 1.68 4.07 10.73
N ARG A 45 1.87 4.56 9.51
CA ARG A 45 1.05 5.66 9.02
C ARG A 45 -0.19 5.09 8.36
N SER A 46 -1.35 5.42 8.88
CA SER A 46 -2.62 4.89 8.42
C SER A 46 -3.66 5.97 8.29
N TYR A 47 -4.69 5.66 7.51
CA TYR A 47 -5.91 6.44 7.40
C TYR A 47 -7.06 5.46 7.54
N ASP A 48 -8.01 5.79 8.40
CA ASP A 48 -9.18 4.96 8.69
C ASP A 48 -10.41 5.86 8.67
N ASP A 49 -11.34 5.54 7.79
CA ASP A 49 -12.70 6.05 7.81
C ASP A 49 -13.70 4.91 7.69
N GLU A 50 -15.00 5.23 7.72
CA GLU A 50 -16.07 4.23 7.65
C GLU A 50 -16.02 3.36 6.38
N GLU A 51 -15.36 3.82 5.31
CA GLU A 51 -15.32 3.14 4.01
C GLU A 51 -13.98 2.43 3.74
N LEU A 52 -12.86 3.05 4.11
CA LEU A 52 -11.51 2.62 3.75
C LEU A 52 -10.54 2.66 4.92
N LEU A 53 -9.83 1.55 5.08
CA LEU A 53 -8.62 1.48 5.87
C LEU A 53 -7.42 1.45 4.92
N ILE A 54 -6.46 2.33 5.14
CA ILE A 54 -5.22 2.44 4.38
C ILE A 54 -4.07 2.36 5.36
N LEU A 55 -3.08 1.53 5.07
CA LEU A 55 -1.90 1.35 5.89
C LEU A 55 -0.65 1.43 5.02
N HIS A 56 0.26 2.33 5.39
CA HIS A 56 1.57 2.46 4.77
C HIS A 56 2.66 1.93 5.70
N ARG A 57 3.34 0.90 5.22
CA ARG A 57 4.47 0.23 5.87
C ARG A 57 5.76 0.82 5.33
N THR A 58 6.69 1.08 6.23
CA THR A 58 8.04 1.55 5.87
C THR A 58 9.05 0.46 6.20
N PRO A 59 10.12 0.33 5.40
CA PRO A 59 11.08 -0.78 5.52
C PRO A 59 11.87 -0.77 6.84
N PHE A 60 11.88 0.36 7.55
CA PHE A 60 12.56 0.51 8.84
C PHE A 60 11.79 -0.12 10.01
N GLN A 61 10.55 -0.57 9.77
CA GLN A 61 9.70 -1.20 10.78
C GLN A 61 9.12 -2.48 10.19
N PRO A 62 9.88 -3.57 10.11
CA PRO A 62 9.38 -4.80 9.50
C PRO A 62 8.21 -5.38 10.31
N PRO A 63 7.07 -5.75 9.68
CA PRO A 63 6.00 -6.46 10.39
C PRO A 63 6.50 -7.75 11.03
N PRO A 64 5.86 -8.22 12.12
CA PRO A 64 6.07 -9.57 12.62
C PRO A 64 5.70 -10.59 11.54
N ILE A 65 6.34 -11.77 11.60
CA ILE A 65 5.96 -12.89 10.74
C ILE A 65 4.49 -13.23 10.98
N SER A 66 3.73 -13.27 9.90
CA SER A 66 2.30 -13.57 9.94
C SER A 66 2.11 -15.08 9.87
N SER A 67 1.54 -15.65 10.94
CA SER A 67 1.12 -17.05 10.96
C SER A 67 0.07 -17.36 9.88
N ALA A 68 -0.74 -16.38 9.49
CA ALA A 68 -1.69 -16.52 8.40
C ALA A 68 -0.99 -16.60 7.03
N ALA A 69 0.13 -15.90 6.86
CA ALA A 69 0.94 -15.99 5.64
C ALA A 69 1.69 -17.33 5.56
N GLU A 70 2.19 -17.84 6.70
CA GLU A 70 2.77 -19.19 6.77
C GLU A 70 1.74 -20.27 6.43
N ALA A 71 0.51 -20.15 6.94
CA ALA A 71 -0.60 -21.04 6.60
C ALA A 71 -0.98 -20.97 5.11
N ALA A 72 -0.70 -19.86 4.44
CA ALA A 72 -0.87 -19.68 3.00
C ALA A 72 0.35 -20.16 2.18
N GLY A 73 1.35 -20.77 2.82
CA GLY A 73 2.55 -21.29 2.17
C GLY A 73 3.64 -20.26 1.92
N ILE A 74 3.54 -19.06 2.49
CA ILE A 74 4.57 -18.02 2.39
C ILE A 74 5.56 -18.19 3.53
N ASP A 75 6.78 -18.60 3.22
CA ASP A 75 7.82 -18.85 4.21
C ASP A 75 8.29 -17.55 4.91
N ALA A 76 8.90 -17.72 6.08
CA ALA A 76 9.35 -16.60 6.90
C ALA A 76 10.49 -15.77 6.28
N GLU A 77 11.28 -16.32 5.35
CA GLU A 77 12.33 -15.57 4.63
C GLU A 77 11.70 -14.64 3.60
N THR A 78 10.76 -15.14 2.80
CA THR A 78 9.95 -14.36 1.86
C THR A 78 9.22 -13.22 2.58
N GLN A 79 8.63 -13.49 3.75
CA GLN A 79 8.00 -12.45 4.57
C GLN A 79 8.99 -11.39 5.07
N ARG A 80 10.21 -11.79 5.47
CA ARG A 80 11.28 -10.85 5.89
C ARG A 80 11.82 -10.02 4.74
N MET A 81 11.91 -10.59 3.54
CA MET A 81 12.30 -9.83 2.35
C MET A 81 11.26 -8.77 2.01
N ALA A 82 9.98 -9.15 1.95
CA ALA A 82 8.89 -8.19 1.73
C ALA A 82 8.75 -7.14 2.83
N ALA A 83 9.18 -7.46 4.06
CA ALA A 83 9.20 -6.52 5.18
C ALA A 83 10.29 -5.43 5.05
N ARG A 84 11.27 -5.61 4.17
CA ARG A 84 12.32 -4.62 3.85
C ARG A 84 11.93 -3.67 2.73
N GLU A 85 10.72 -3.80 2.20
CA GLU A 85 10.18 -2.94 1.15
C GLU A 85 9.17 -1.97 1.75
N TYR A 86 8.89 -0.88 1.02
CA TYR A 86 7.71 -0.08 1.31
C TYR A 86 6.47 -0.90 0.96
N GLY A 87 5.44 -0.79 1.78
CA GLY A 87 4.18 -1.49 1.59
C GLY A 87 3.00 -0.54 1.66
N LEU A 88 2.01 -0.75 0.80
CA LEU A 88 0.72 -0.08 0.89
C LEU A 88 -0.38 -1.12 0.84
N ASP A 89 -1.18 -1.17 1.90
CA ASP A 89 -2.34 -2.03 1.99
C ASP A 89 -3.60 -1.19 2.10
N ILE A 90 -4.62 -1.54 1.33
CA ILE A 90 -5.94 -0.92 1.38
C ILE A 90 -6.99 -2.00 1.61
N TRP A 91 -7.87 -1.76 2.56
CA TRP A 91 -9.01 -2.58 2.87
C TRP A 91 -10.30 -1.79 2.72
N ARG A 92 -11.34 -2.49 2.28
CA ARG A 92 -12.72 -2.05 2.27
C ARG A 92 -13.56 -3.14 2.89
N ASP A 93 -14.48 -2.80 3.79
CA ASP A 93 -15.36 -3.77 4.46
C ASP A 93 -14.56 -4.95 5.07
N LYS A 94 -13.43 -4.64 5.71
CA LYS A 94 -12.46 -5.60 6.29
C LYS A 94 -11.78 -6.55 5.29
N LYS A 95 -11.98 -6.37 3.99
CA LYS A 95 -11.34 -7.17 2.93
C LYS A 95 -10.23 -6.37 2.26
N LYS A 96 -9.04 -6.97 2.14
CA LYS A 96 -7.93 -6.36 1.40
C LYS A 96 -8.28 -6.29 -0.09
N VAL A 97 -8.25 -5.09 -0.64
CA VAL A 97 -8.57 -4.78 -2.05
C VAL A 97 -7.34 -4.35 -2.85
N LEU A 98 -6.34 -3.76 -2.18
CA LEU A 98 -5.04 -3.44 -2.77
C LEU A 98 -3.92 -3.83 -1.80
N SER A 99 -2.86 -4.43 -2.31
CA SER A 99 -1.59 -4.65 -1.61
C SER A 99 -0.47 -4.40 -2.60
N LEU A 100 0.36 -3.41 -2.31
CA LEU A 100 1.54 -3.06 -3.10
C LEU A 100 2.79 -3.18 -2.25
N ILE A 101 3.88 -3.58 -2.89
CA ILE A 101 5.24 -3.56 -2.35
C ILE A 101 6.15 -2.87 -3.36
N TRP A 102 7.13 -2.09 -2.89
CA TRP A 102 8.13 -1.47 -3.75
C TRP A 102 9.39 -1.13 -2.96
N ASP A 103 10.54 -1.15 -3.62
CA ASP A 103 11.83 -0.74 -3.04
C ASP A 103 12.24 0.64 -3.58
N GLY A 104 12.20 1.66 -2.72
CA GLY A 104 12.57 3.04 -3.10
C GLY A 104 11.77 3.60 -4.29
N ASP A 105 12.47 4.00 -5.35
CA ASP A 105 11.88 4.49 -6.61
C ASP A 105 11.74 3.39 -7.68
N HIS A 106 12.05 2.13 -7.34
CA HIS A 106 12.04 1.01 -8.27
C HIS A 106 10.65 0.38 -8.47
N GLU A 107 10.65 -0.77 -9.14
CA GLU A 107 9.49 -1.52 -9.61
C GLU A 107 8.42 -1.75 -8.53
N VAL A 108 7.16 -1.52 -8.91
CA VAL A 108 6.01 -1.72 -8.02
C VAL A 108 5.47 -3.12 -8.20
N GLY A 109 5.60 -3.95 -7.17
CA GLY A 109 4.99 -5.26 -7.08
C GLY A 109 3.52 -5.15 -6.65
N VAL A 110 2.60 -5.62 -7.50
CA VAL A 110 1.18 -5.72 -7.15
C VAL A 110 0.92 -7.11 -6.56
N VAL A 111 0.76 -7.18 -5.24
CA VAL A 111 0.50 -8.45 -4.52
C VAL A 111 -0.98 -8.81 -4.56
N VAL A 112 -1.85 -7.83 -4.35
CA VAL A 112 -3.31 -7.98 -4.42
C VAL A 112 -3.90 -6.78 -5.12
N TYR A 113 -4.81 -7.03 -6.05
CA TYR A 113 -5.62 -6.00 -6.67
C TYR A 113 -7.00 -6.55 -7.01
N LYS A 114 -8.04 -5.92 -6.46
CA LYS A 114 -9.44 -6.23 -6.74
C LYS A 114 -10.12 -4.96 -7.18
N GLU A 115 -10.60 -4.92 -8.41
CA GLU A 115 -11.33 -3.76 -8.93
C GLU A 115 -12.63 -3.52 -8.18
N GLY A 116 -13.06 -2.25 -8.10
CA GLY A 116 -14.33 -1.94 -7.51
C GLY A 116 -14.57 -0.46 -7.22
N PRO A 117 -15.72 -0.12 -6.62
CA PRO A 117 -16.10 1.27 -6.38
C PRO A 117 -15.18 2.00 -5.39
N TRP A 118 -14.34 1.28 -4.67
CA TRP A 118 -13.39 1.84 -3.70
C TRP A 118 -12.34 2.73 -4.36
N GLU A 119 -12.01 2.48 -5.62
CA GLU A 119 -10.99 3.22 -6.35
C GLU A 119 -11.40 4.68 -6.54
N SER A 120 -12.63 4.91 -6.99
CA SER A 120 -13.22 6.24 -7.10
C SER A 120 -13.36 6.93 -5.74
N GLY A 121 -13.71 6.16 -4.69
CA GLY A 121 -13.77 6.64 -3.31
C GLY A 121 -12.41 7.15 -2.82
N LEU A 122 -11.35 6.37 -3.02
CA LEU A 122 -9.97 6.77 -2.68
C LEU A 122 -9.57 8.07 -3.38
N VAL A 123 -9.86 8.20 -4.67
CA VAL A 123 -9.55 9.42 -5.44
C VAL A 123 -10.33 10.63 -4.88
N ALA A 124 -11.61 10.45 -4.54
CA ALA A 124 -12.44 11.49 -3.96
C ALA A 124 -11.91 11.95 -2.59
N LEU A 125 -11.55 11.00 -1.71
CA LEU A 125 -10.95 11.27 -0.41
C LEU A 125 -9.61 12.00 -0.55
N ALA A 126 -8.73 11.51 -1.42
CA ALA A 126 -7.45 12.16 -1.68
C ALA A 126 -7.64 13.61 -2.14
N ARG A 127 -8.59 13.89 -3.03
CA ARG A 127 -8.92 15.26 -3.48
C ARG A 127 -9.49 16.13 -2.36
N LYS A 128 -10.37 15.59 -1.52
CA LYS A 128 -10.97 16.31 -0.38
C LYS A 128 -9.91 16.77 0.62
N HIS A 129 -8.91 15.92 0.87
CA HIS A 129 -7.88 16.18 1.87
C HIS A 129 -6.61 16.84 1.31
N THR A 130 -6.45 16.88 -0.01
CA THR A 130 -5.37 17.64 -0.63
C THR A 130 -5.80 19.09 -0.74
N PRO A 131 -5.15 20.03 -0.04
CA PRO A 131 -5.45 21.44 -0.25
C PRO A 131 -5.18 21.80 -1.71
N PRO A 132 -6.00 22.68 -2.32
CA PRO A 132 -5.70 23.16 -3.67
C PRO A 132 -4.28 23.73 -3.64
N ALA A 133 -3.47 23.36 -4.63
CA ALA A 133 -2.11 23.84 -4.79
C ALA A 133 -2.16 25.37 -4.73
N SER A 134 -1.88 25.92 -3.55
CA SER A 134 -1.91 27.35 -3.33
C SER A 134 -0.83 27.87 -4.26
N ARG A 135 -1.25 28.68 -5.25
CA ARG A 135 -0.36 29.44 -6.12
C ARG A 135 0.79 29.92 -5.25
N ARG A 136 1.98 29.34 -5.44
CA ARG A 136 3.22 29.87 -4.86
C ARG A 136 3.26 31.32 -5.30
N ARG A 137 2.92 32.24 -4.39
CA ARG A 137 3.21 33.65 -4.62
C ARG A 137 4.73 33.73 -4.57
N ARG A 138 5.23 34.14 -5.74
CA ARG A 138 6.57 34.62 -6.11
C ARG A 138 7.55 34.83 -4.98
#